data_AF-A0ABD3BM59-F1
#
_entry.id   AF-A0ABD3BM59-F1
#
_cell.length_a   1.000
_cell.length_b   1.000
_cell.length_c   1.000
_cell.angle_alpha   90.00
_cell.angle_beta   90.00
_cell.angle_gamma   90.00
#
_symmetry.space_group_name_H-M   'P 1'
#
loop_
_entity.id
_entity.type
_entity.pdbx_description
1 polymer ?
#
loop_
_entity_poly.entity_id
_entity_poly.type
_entity_poly.pdbx_seq_one_letter_code
_entity_poly.pdbx_strand_id
1 'polypeptide(L)'
;MGTKVVFLLIVALIIQANNKAYGDKVDNDDLISKWCSRAGLKELCVKLIEADPRKELKSSPNGFCEILRDKAVKDYVATNSRIPDILKRTTDPFVRRCLIDECSEGYIQAIDNLKSLDFSVINRETYYNLTRVSYGFNNPDFCEHCFKEGPPGLSIPPELASDNRNLENAPIIIAGIVNLMVCGTTAAC
;
A
#
# COMPACT_ATOMS: atom_id res chain seq x y z
N MET A 1 -48.62 -27.60 37.37
CA MET A 1 -47.62 -28.07 36.37
C MET A 1 -47.43 -27.11 35.18
N GLY A 2 -48.40 -26.25 34.84
CA GLY A 2 -48.32 -25.38 33.64
C GLY A 2 -47.39 -24.16 33.73
N THR A 3 -47.21 -23.54 34.89
CA THR A 3 -46.48 -22.26 35.01
C THR A 3 -44.96 -22.39 34.76
N LYS A 4 -44.36 -23.54 35.11
CA LYS A 4 -42.93 -23.81 34.87
C LYS A 4 -42.63 -24.04 33.38
N VAL A 5 -43.55 -24.62 32.64
CA VAL A 5 -43.41 -24.87 31.19
C VAL A 5 -43.48 -23.57 30.40
N VAL A 6 -44.39 -22.66 30.78
CA VAL A 6 -44.50 -21.33 30.17
C VAL A 6 -43.24 -20.50 30.42
N PHE A 7 -42.67 -20.56 31.62
CA PHE A 7 -41.43 -19.83 31.95
C PHE A 7 -40.23 -20.34 31.14
N LEU A 8 -40.11 -21.66 30.94
CA LEU A 8 -39.05 -22.25 30.13
C LEU A 8 -39.15 -21.91 28.65
N LEU A 9 -40.38 -21.82 28.10
CA LEU A 9 -40.61 -21.40 26.71
C LEU A 9 -40.27 -19.92 26.48
N ILE A 10 -40.59 -19.04 27.44
CA ILE A 10 -40.23 -17.61 27.37
C ILE A 10 -38.71 -17.43 27.43
N VAL A 11 -38.02 -18.16 28.31
CA VAL A 11 -36.54 -18.11 28.40
C VAL A 11 -35.90 -18.64 27.10
N ALA A 12 -36.42 -19.73 26.52
CA ALA A 12 -35.91 -20.26 25.25
C ALA A 12 -36.09 -19.29 24.07
N LEU A 13 -37.22 -18.55 24.02
CA LEU A 13 -37.46 -17.53 22.99
C LEU A 13 -36.54 -16.31 23.14
N ILE A 14 -36.23 -15.89 24.37
CA ILE A 14 -35.28 -14.81 24.64
C ILE A 14 -33.85 -15.23 24.21
N ILE A 15 -33.46 -16.49 24.45
CA ILE A 15 -32.14 -17.00 24.03
C ILE A 15 -32.03 -17.04 22.50
N GLN A 16 -33.09 -17.46 21.79
CA GLN A 16 -33.10 -17.47 20.31
C GLN A 16 -33.09 -16.06 19.70
N ALA A 17 -33.76 -15.09 20.33
CA ALA A 17 -33.75 -13.70 19.89
C ALA A 17 -32.36 -13.06 20.06
N ASN A 18 -31.64 -13.36 21.15
CA ASN A 18 -30.31 -12.81 21.42
C ASN A 18 -29.20 -13.45 20.57
N ASN A 19 -29.32 -14.72 20.18
CA ASN A 19 -28.36 -15.36 19.28
C ASN A 19 -28.44 -14.89 17.82
N LYS A 20 -29.47 -14.12 17.44
CA LYS A 20 -29.59 -13.56 16.09
C LYS A 20 -28.87 -12.21 15.92
N ALA A 21 -28.32 -11.64 17.00
CA ALA A 21 -27.78 -10.28 17.03
C ALA A 21 -26.27 -10.17 17.32
N TYR A 22 -25.50 -11.26 17.30
CA TYR A 22 -24.04 -11.19 17.41
C TYR A 22 -23.37 -11.93 16.26
N GLY A 23 -23.46 -11.31 15.10
CA GLY A 23 -22.76 -11.66 13.90
C GLY A 23 -22.64 -10.41 13.05
N ASP A 24 -22.00 -9.38 13.60
CA ASP A 24 -21.54 -8.25 12.80
C ASP A 24 -20.55 -8.84 11.79
N LYS A 25 -21.05 -9.15 10.59
CA LYS A 25 -20.21 -9.09 9.40
C LYS A 25 -19.74 -7.65 9.37
N VAL A 26 -18.53 -7.38 9.83
CA VAL A 26 -17.82 -6.17 9.46
C VAL A 26 -17.90 -6.14 7.95
N ASP A 27 -18.69 -5.22 7.42
CA ASP A 27 -18.78 -5.04 5.99
C ASP A 27 -17.38 -4.65 5.53
N ASN A 28 -16.78 -5.41 4.61
CA ASN A 28 -15.43 -5.11 4.14
C ASN A 28 -15.37 -3.67 3.58
N ASP A 29 -16.48 -3.19 3.05
CA ASP A 29 -16.62 -1.83 2.55
C ASP A 29 -16.50 -0.79 3.69
N ASP A 30 -17.04 -1.08 4.88
CA ASP A 30 -16.87 -0.24 6.08
C ASP A 30 -15.42 -0.26 6.58
N LEU A 31 -14.78 -1.43 6.56
CA LEU A 31 -13.38 -1.56 6.97
C LEU A 31 -12.43 -0.81 6.02
N ILE A 32 -12.60 -0.97 4.71
CA ILE A 32 -11.81 -0.28 3.69
C ILE A 32 -11.98 1.22 3.84
N SER A 33 -13.22 1.71 3.93
CA SER A 33 -13.52 3.13 4.11
C SER A 33 -12.87 3.69 5.39
N LYS A 34 -12.96 2.96 6.51
CA LYS A 34 -12.39 3.36 7.80
C LYS A 34 -10.86 3.50 7.76
N TRP A 35 -10.16 2.59 7.10
CA TRP A 35 -8.70 2.65 7.02
C TRP A 35 -8.24 3.66 5.96
N CYS A 36 -8.82 3.62 4.77
CA CYS A 36 -8.43 4.52 3.68
C CYS A 36 -8.77 5.99 3.94
N SER A 37 -9.83 6.29 4.70
CA SER A 37 -10.14 7.68 5.10
C SER A 37 -9.06 8.30 5.98
N ARG A 38 -8.24 7.47 6.63
CA ARG A 38 -7.19 7.91 7.53
C ARG A 38 -5.81 7.75 6.92
N ALA A 39 -5.54 6.72 6.14
CA ALA A 39 -4.19 6.38 5.65
C ALA A 39 -3.58 7.36 4.62
N GLY A 40 -4.31 8.40 4.20
CA GLY A 40 -3.91 9.31 3.12
C GLY A 40 -4.34 8.77 1.74
N LEU A 41 -4.46 9.66 0.74
CA LEU A 41 -4.88 9.34 -0.63
C LEU A 41 -6.15 8.47 -0.68
N LYS A 42 -7.19 8.88 0.07
CA LYS A 42 -8.39 8.09 0.36
C LYS A 42 -8.97 7.38 -0.86
N GLU A 43 -9.29 8.14 -1.92
CA GLU A 43 -9.94 7.60 -3.11
C GLU A 43 -9.07 6.56 -3.82
N LEU A 44 -7.75 6.79 -3.82
CA LEU A 44 -6.80 5.86 -4.42
C LEU A 44 -6.65 4.59 -3.57
N CYS A 45 -6.55 4.73 -2.25
CA CYS A 45 -6.51 3.58 -1.33
C CYS A 45 -7.72 2.66 -1.53
N VAL A 46 -8.93 3.23 -1.53
CA VAL A 46 -10.19 2.49 -1.75
C VAL A 46 -10.12 1.78 -3.10
N LYS A 47 -9.83 2.52 -4.17
CA LYS A 47 -9.76 1.99 -5.54
C LYS A 47 -8.77 0.83 -5.67
N LEU A 48 -7.58 0.94 -5.07
CA LEU A 48 -6.55 -0.09 -5.16
C LEU A 48 -6.95 -1.38 -4.44
N ILE A 49 -7.53 -1.26 -3.24
CA ILE A 49 -7.98 -2.43 -2.47
C ILE A 49 -9.20 -3.08 -3.11
N GLU A 50 -10.16 -2.30 -3.59
CA GLU A 50 -11.36 -2.81 -4.28
C GLU A 50 -11.01 -3.55 -5.58
N ALA A 51 -10.03 -3.05 -6.34
CA ALA A 51 -9.60 -3.65 -7.59
C ALA A 51 -8.87 -5.00 -7.42
N ASP A 52 -8.33 -5.30 -6.23
CA ASP A 52 -7.65 -6.57 -6.00
C ASP A 52 -8.64 -7.75 -5.95
N PRO A 53 -8.42 -8.87 -6.66
CA PRO A 53 -9.36 -9.98 -6.67
C PRO A 53 -9.35 -10.83 -5.38
N ARG A 54 -8.32 -10.71 -4.53
CA ARG A 54 -8.10 -11.55 -3.33
C ARG A 54 -8.98 -11.09 -2.17
N LYS A 55 -10.15 -11.70 -2.03
CA LYS A 55 -11.16 -11.32 -1.02
C LYS A 55 -10.67 -11.51 0.42
N GLU A 56 -9.84 -12.52 0.65
CA GLU A 56 -9.26 -12.86 1.95
C GLU A 56 -8.40 -11.74 2.53
N LEU A 57 -7.67 -11.02 1.68
CA LEU A 57 -6.81 -9.90 2.07
C LEU A 57 -7.60 -8.63 2.41
N LYS A 58 -8.89 -8.55 2.01
CA LYS A 58 -9.71 -7.35 2.24
C LYS A 58 -10.37 -7.28 3.63
N SER A 59 -10.11 -8.29 4.45
CA SER A 59 -10.70 -8.43 5.78
C SER A 59 -9.87 -7.80 6.91
N SER A 60 -8.67 -7.28 6.59
CA SER A 60 -7.76 -6.72 7.60
C SER A 60 -6.86 -5.62 7.02
N PRO A 61 -6.38 -4.68 7.86
CA PRO A 61 -5.38 -3.69 7.44
C PRO A 61 -4.05 -4.32 7.03
N ASN A 62 -3.66 -5.46 7.61
CA ASN A 62 -2.47 -6.21 7.19
C ASN A 62 -2.60 -6.65 5.72
N GLY A 63 -3.76 -7.23 5.37
CA GLY A 63 -4.03 -7.64 4.00
C GLY A 63 -4.14 -6.45 3.04
N PHE A 64 -4.62 -5.28 3.49
CA PHE A 64 -4.55 -4.05 2.70
C PHE A 64 -3.10 -3.67 2.37
N CYS A 65 -2.19 -3.73 3.35
CA CYS A 65 -0.77 -3.47 3.13
C CYS A 65 -0.15 -4.46 2.13
N GLU A 66 -0.52 -5.74 2.18
CA GLU A 66 -0.07 -6.73 1.21
C GLU A 66 -0.56 -6.42 -0.22
N ILE A 67 -1.84 -6.06 -0.38
CA ILE A 67 -2.40 -5.63 -1.67
C ILE A 67 -1.63 -4.44 -2.22
N LEU A 68 -1.42 -3.42 -1.39
CA LEU A 68 -0.73 -2.18 -1.78
C LEU A 68 0.74 -2.43 -2.12
N ARG A 69 1.44 -3.30 -1.36
CA ARG A 69 2.82 -3.71 -1.67
C ARG A 69 2.89 -4.37 -3.03
N ASP A 70 2.01 -5.32 -3.30
CA ASP A 70 2.02 -6.04 -4.58
C ASP A 70 1.70 -5.12 -5.76
N LYS A 71 0.80 -4.15 -5.54
CA LYS A 71 0.55 -3.07 -6.51
C LYS A 71 1.79 -2.22 -6.75
N ALA A 72 2.47 -1.78 -5.69
CA ALA A 72 3.69 -1.00 -5.80
C ALA A 72 4.76 -1.76 -6.58
N VAL A 73 5.04 -3.02 -6.22
CA VAL A 73 5.99 -3.89 -6.94
C VAL A 73 5.66 -3.97 -8.42
N LYS A 74 4.38 -4.17 -8.76
CA LYS A 74 3.93 -4.23 -10.15
C LYS A 74 4.19 -2.91 -10.90
N ASP A 75 3.96 -1.77 -10.25
CA ASP A 75 4.21 -0.47 -10.85
C ASP A 75 5.71 -0.23 -11.08
N TYR A 76 6.57 -0.51 -10.09
CA TYR A 76 8.02 -0.40 -10.27
C TYR A 76 8.53 -1.30 -11.40
N VAL A 77 8.05 -2.55 -11.48
CA VAL A 77 8.42 -3.47 -12.56
C VAL A 77 8.00 -2.90 -13.92
N ALA A 78 6.77 -2.39 -14.01
CA ALA A 78 6.26 -1.79 -15.25
C ALA A 78 7.09 -0.56 -15.67
N THR A 79 7.40 0.34 -14.72
CA THR A 79 8.21 1.54 -14.98
C THR A 79 9.64 1.16 -15.40
N ASN A 80 10.28 0.25 -14.67
CA ASN A 80 11.63 -0.22 -14.98
C ASN A 80 11.70 -0.88 -16.37
N SER A 81 10.64 -1.59 -16.78
CA SER A 81 10.57 -2.22 -18.11
C SER A 81 10.61 -1.25 -19.30
N ARG A 82 10.34 0.05 -19.08
CA ARG A 82 10.38 1.09 -20.11
C ARG A 82 11.80 1.62 -20.39
N ILE A 83 12.71 1.46 -19.43
CA ILE A 83 14.07 2.01 -19.50
C ILE A 83 14.82 1.53 -20.76
N PRO A 84 14.80 0.23 -21.14
CA PRO A 84 15.48 -0.21 -22.36
C PRO A 84 15.02 0.51 -23.63
N ASP A 85 13.73 0.84 -23.76
CA ASP A 85 13.20 1.53 -24.94
C ASP A 85 13.48 3.03 -24.92
N ILE A 86 13.59 3.63 -23.74
CA ILE A 86 14.09 5.00 -23.58
C ILE A 86 15.58 5.07 -23.96
N LEU A 87 16.38 4.11 -23.50
CA LEU A 87 17.82 4.02 -23.80
C LEU A 87 18.12 3.88 -25.29
N LYS A 88 17.22 3.29 -26.09
CA LYS A 88 17.34 3.22 -27.55
C LYS A 88 17.15 4.58 -28.24
N ARG A 89 16.46 5.53 -27.60
CA ARG A 89 16.10 6.83 -28.16
C ARG A 89 17.07 7.94 -27.80
N THR A 90 18.04 7.68 -26.92
CA THR A 90 19.01 8.66 -26.45
C THR A 90 20.45 8.19 -26.62
N THR A 91 21.28 9.09 -27.12
CA THR A 91 22.74 8.92 -27.21
C THR A 91 23.49 9.77 -26.20
N ASP A 92 22.79 10.60 -25.43
CA ASP A 92 23.42 11.48 -24.45
C ASP A 92 24.00 10.67 -23.27
N PRO A 93 25.31 10.73 -23.00
CA PRO A 93 25.94 9.91 -21.97
C PRO A 93 25.41 10.17 -20.56
N PHE A 94 25.05 11.42 -20.25
CA PHE A 94 24.53 11.80 -18.93
C PHE A 94 23.13 11.23 -18.73
N VAL A 95 22.25 11.39 -19.72
CA VAL A 95 20.90 10.81 -19.71
C VAL A 95 20.98 9.29 -19.56
N ARG A 96 21.87 8.63 -20.31
CA ARG A 96 22.05 7.17 -20.22
C ARG A 96 22.51 6.74 -18.83
N ARG A 97 23.46 7.46 -18.23
CA ARG A 97 23.92 7.20 -16.86
C ARG A 97 22.78 7.31 -15.86
N CYS A 98 22.03 8.42 -15.88
CA CYS A 98 20.88 8.59 -14.98
C CYS A 98 19.84 7.47 -15.14
N LEU A 99 19.54 7.07 -16.38
CA LEU A 99 18.58 6.00 -16.64
C LEU A 99 19.02 4.63 -16.09
N ILE A 100 20.32 4.32 -16.15
CA ILE A 100 20.85 3.04 -15.70
C ILE A 100 21.06 3.07 -14.19
N ASP A 101 21.92 3.97 -13.72
CA ASP A 101 22.51 3.93 -12.39
C ASP A 101 21.56 4.45 -11.31
N GLU A 102 20.67 5.39 -11.65
CA GLU A 102 19.79 6.03 -10.66
C GLU A 102 18.34 5.56 -10.81
N CYS A 103 17.83 5.52 -12.05
CA CYS A 103 16.47 5.08 -12.30
C CYS A 103 16.34 3.56 -12.24
N SER A 104 17.09 2.82 -13.06
CA SER A 104 16.90 1.36 -13.12
C SER A 104 17.32 0.66 -11.84
N GLU A 105 18.53 0.96 -11.33
CA GLU A 105 19.00 0.39 -10.07
C GLU A 105 18.11 0.81 -8.89
N GLY A 106 17.69 2.08 -8.83
CA GLY A 106 16.76 2.56 -7.81
C GLY A 106 15.42 1.83 -7.82
N TYR A 107 14.83 1.59 -9.00
CA TYR A 107 13.59 0.81 -9.10
C TYR A 107 13.77 -0.65 -8.72
N ILE A 108 14.89 -1.28 -9.10
CA ILE A 108 15.20 -2.67 -8.71
C ILE A 108 15.35 -2.76 -7.20
N GLN A 109 16.07 -1.83 -6.59
CA GLN A 109 16.22 -1.77 -5.14
C GLN A 109 14.86 -1.58 -4.45
N ALA A 110 14.01 -0.69 -4.96
CA ALA A 110 12.65 -0.50 -4.44
C ALA A 110 11.80 -1.78 -4.55
N ILE A 111 11.90 -2.51 -5.67
CA ILE A 111 11.21 -3.80 -5.85
C ILE A 111 11.65 -4.81 -4.78
N ASP A 112 12.96 -4.95 -4.56
CA ASP A 112 13.50 -5.92 -3.60
C ASP A 112 13.15 -5.54 -2.17
N ASN A 113 13.24 -4.25 -1.85
CA ASN A 113 12.81 -3.67 -0.58
C ASN A 113 11.34 -3.95 -0.32
N LEU A 114 10.45 -3.64 -1.25
CA LEU A 114 9.02 -3.93 -1.13
C LEU A 114 8.75 -5.42 -0.92
N LYS A 115 9.41 -6.30 -1.68
CA LYS A 115 9.24 -7.77 -1.55
C LYS A 115 9.71 -8.30 -0.20
N SER A 116 10.64 -7.62 0.46
CA SER A 116 11.12 -7.99 1.80
C SER A 116 10.13 -7.66 2.92
N LEU A 117 9.09 -6.86 2.65
CA LEU A 117 8.08 -6.49 3.63
C LEU A 117 7.16 -7.67 3.98
N ASP A 118 7.16 -8.04 5.25
CA ASP A 118 6.22 -8.98 5.86
C ASP A 118 5.21 -8.22 6.73
N PHE A 119 3.94 -8.27 6.34
CA PHE A 119 2.83 -7.66 7.05
C PHE A 119 2.06 -8.63 7.94
N SER A 120 2.53 -9.87 8.12
CA SER A 120 1.91 -10.84 9.03
C SER A 120 1.87 -10.32 10.47
N VAL A 121 2.88 -9.54 10.88
CA VAL A 121 2.98 -8.90 12.20
C VAL A 121 3.29 -7.41 12.05
N ILE A 122 2.32 -6.56 12.42
CA ILE A 122 2.49 -5.10 12.45
C ILE A 122 2.41 -4.65 13.91
N ASN A 123 3.56 -4.34 14.51
CA ASN A 123 3.68 -3.92 15.90
C ASN A 123 4.85 -2.94 16.07
N ARG A 124 5.16 -2.54 17.31
CA ARG A 124 6.27 -1.62 17.61
C ARG A 124 7.65 -2.14 17.19
N GLU A 125 7.86 -3.45 17.19
CA GLU A 125 9.14 -4.07 16.84
C GLU A 125 9.36 -4.06 15.32
N THR A 126 8.30 -4.34 14.54
CA THR A 126 8.37 -4.36 13.06
C THR A 126 8.20 -2.99 12.41
N TYR A 127 7.63 -2.03 13.15
CA TYR A 127 7.25 -0.70 12.68
C TYR A 127 8.36 0.05 11.93
N TYR A 128 9.58 0.13 12.50
CA TYR A 128 10.65 0.89 11.88
C TYR A 128 11.04 0.34 10.51
N ASN A 129 11.08 -0.99 10.37
CA ASN A 129 11.37 -1.63 9.10
C ASN A 129 10.23 -1.37 8.10
N LEU A 130 8.99 -1.62 8.54
CA LEU A 130 7.81 -1.44 7.69
C LEU A 130 7.68 -0.01 7.16
N THR A 131 7.84 1.01 7.99
CA THR A 131 7.68 2.42 7.58
C THR A 131 8.83 2.91 6.72
N ARG A 132 10.08 2.61 7.11
CA ARG A 132 11.28 3.03 6.36
C ARG A 132 11.31 2.40 4.98
N VAL A 133 11.02 1.11 4.90
CA VAL A 133 10.99 0.41 3.63
C VAL A 133 9.81 0.87 2.81
N SER A 134 8.60 0.96 3.38
CA SER A 134 7.40 1.31 2.60
C SER A 134 7.54 2.66 1.92
N TYR A 135 7.96 3.72 2.63
CA TYR A 135 8.01 5.10 2.09
C TYR A 135 9.44 5.59 1.80
N GLY A 136 10.38 5.42 2.72
CA GLY A 136 11.69 6.07 2.64
C GLY A 136 12.63 5.49 1.57
N PHE A 137 12.62 4.16 1.40
CA PHE A 137 13.53 3.48 0.48
C PHE A 137 12.97 3.19 -0.91
N ASN A 138 11.68 3.41 -1.08
CA ASN A 138 11.02 3.27 -2.37
C ASN A 138 10.73 4.66 -2.94
N ASN A 139 11.64 5.62 -2.75
CA ASN A 139 11.41 6.95 -3.29
C ASN A 139 12.02 7.04 -4.71
N PRO A 140 11.22 7.24 -5.78
CA PRO A 140 11.71 7.43 -7.14
C PRO A 140 12.47 8.77 -7.32
N ASP A 141 12.52 9.63 -6.30
CA ASP A 141 13.22 10.92 -6.30
C ASP A 141 14.68 10.80 -6.71
N PHE A 142 15.38 9.70 -6.45
CA PHE A 142 16.77 9.52 -6.91
C PHE A 142 16.88 9.61 -8.43
N CYS A 143 15.94 8.98 -9.15
CA CYS A 143 15.85 9.08 -10.60
C CYS A 143 15.64 10.53 -11.04
N GLU A 144 14.65 11.22 -10.46
CA GLU A 144 14.36 12.63 -10.76
C GLU A 144 15.55 13.55 -10.43
N HIS A 145 16.23 13.29 -9.33
CA HIS A 145 17.32 14.09 -8.80
C HIS A 145 18.54 14.05 -9.73
N CYS A 146 18.86 12.89 -10.30
CA CYS A 146 19.95 12.79 -11.28
C CYS A 146 19.77 13.75 -12.45
N PHE A 147 18.55 13.91 -12.96
CA PHE A 147 18.28 14.86 -14.04
C PHE A 147 18.29 16.32 -13.56
N LYS A 148 17.88 16.60 -12.32
CA LYS A 148 17.91 17.96 -11.73
C LYS A 148 19.32 18.46 -11.48
N GLU A 149 20.24 17.58 -11.10
CA GLU A 149 21.65 17.92 -10.88
C GLU A 149 22.48 17.96 -12.18
N GLY A 150 21.84 17.64 -13.31
CA GLY A 150 22.50 17.57 -14.60
C GLY A 150 22.74 18.91 -15.29
N PRO A 151 23.44 18.86 -16.44
CA PRO A 151 23.59 20.00 -17.34
C PRO A 151 22.24 20.68 -17.66
N PRO A 152 22.19 22.02 -17.76
CA PRO A 152 20.99 22.74 -18.16
C PRO A 152 20.42 22.24 -19.48
N GLY A 153 19.10 22.08 -19.55
CA GLY A 153 18.40 21.62 -20.74
C GLY A 153 18.26 20.10 -20.86
N LEU A 154 18.86 19.33 -19.95
CA LEU A 154 18.53 17.92 -19.79
C LEU A 154 17.38 17.77 -18.80
N SER A 155 16.39 16.95 -19.17
CA SER A 155 15.25 16.64 -18.33
C SER A 155 15.00 15.14 -18.35
N ILE A 156 14.40 14.64 -17.27
CA ILE A 156 13.89 13.28 -17.25
C ILE A 156 12.93 13.05 -18.44
N PRO A 157 12.94 11.87 -19.08
CA PRO A 157 11.93 11.52 -20.07
C PRO A 157 10.51 11.70 -19.52
N PRO A 158 9.60 12.41 -20.23
CA PRO A 158 8.27 12.72 -19.73
C PRO A 158 7.45 11.51 -19.27
N GLU A 159 7.62 10.37 -19.95
CA GLU A 159 6.99 9.10 -19.58
C GLU A 159 7.43 8.62 -18.19
N LEU A 160 8.73 8.74 -17.85
CA LEU A 160 9.25 8.34 -16.54
C LEU A 160 8.84 9.35 -15.46
N ALA A 161 8.84 10.65 -15.79
CA ALA A 161 8.40 11.67 -14.84
C ALA A 161 6.96 11.42 -14.36
N SER A 162 6.09 10.98 -15.28
CA SER A 162 4.72 10.62 -14.95
C SER A 162 4.63 9.34 -14.14
N ASP A 163 5.44 8.34 -14.45
CA ASP A 163 5.45 7.09 -13.70
C ASP A 163 5.96 7.30 -12.27
N ASN A 164 7.04 8.07 -12.09
CA ASN A 164 7.66 8.36 -10.79
C ASN A 164 6.68 8.95 -9.79
N ARG A 165 5.91 9.96 -10.21
CA ARG A 165 4.87 10.55 -9.35
C ARG A 165 3.84 9.52 -8.85
N ASN A 166 3.63 8.43 -9.59
CA ASN A 166 2.69 7.39 -9.21
C ASN A 166 3.29 6.30 -8.33
N LEU A 167 4.61 6.09 -8.40
CA LEU A 167 5.31 5.03 -7.68
C LEU A 167 5.25 5.21 -6.16
N GLU A 168 5.16 6.45 -5.66
CA GLU A 168 5.06 6.75 -4.23
C GLU A 168 3.66 6.53 -3.64
N ASN A 169 2.63 6.42 -4.46
CA ASN A 169 1.26 6.45 -3.95
C ASN A 169 0.95 5.27 -3.01
N ALA A 170 1.25 4.04 -3.44
CA ALA A 170 1.04 2.86 -2.61
C ALA A 170 1.99 2.82 -1.39
N PRO A 171 3.31 3.03 -1.53
CA PRO A 171 4.25 3.34 -0.44
C PRO A 171 3.71 4.26 0.66
N ILE A 172 3.18 5.42 0.28
CA ILE A 172 2.60 6.41 1.21
C ILE A 172 1.41 5.83 1.96
N ILE A 173 0.48 5.18 1.25
CA ILE A 173 -0.72 4.59 1.87
C ILE A 173 -0.32 3.49 2.86
N ILE A 174 0.63 2.62 2.50
CA ILE A 174 1.14 1.57 3.40
C ILE A 174 1.69 2.19 4.68
N ALA A 175 2.57 3.20 4.57
CA ALA A 175 3.12 3.88 5.73
C ALA A 175 2.02 4.51 6.60
N GLY A 176 1.00 5.11 5.98
CA GLY A 176 -0.17 5.64 6.67
C GLY A 176 -0.94 4.57 7.47
N ILE A 177 -1.20 3.40 6.88
CA ILE A 177 -1.87 2.28 7.58
C ILE A 177 -1.00 1.78 8.74
N VAL A 178 0.30 1.59 8.52
CA VAL A 178 1.23 1.12 9.57
C VAL A 178 1.31 2.12 10.73
N ASN A 179 1.41 3.42 10.44
CA ASN A 179 1.39 4.47 11.47
C ASN A 179 0.08 4.44 12.26
N LEU A 180 -1.06 4.28 11.59
CA LEU A 180 -2.35 4.21 12.25
C LEU A 180 -2.48 2.98 13.16
N MET A 181 -1.95 1.84 12.74
CA MET A 181 -1.96 0.60 13.52
C MET A 181 -1.08 0.69 14.77
N VAL A 182 0.12 1.27 14.65
CA VAL A 182 1.14 1.22 15.71
C VAL A 182 1.15 2.47 16.58
N CYS A 183 0.92 3.64 15.98
CA CYS A 183 0.99 4.95 16.61
C CYS A 183 -0.39 5.55 16.90
N GLY A 184 -1.47 5.06 16.27
CA GLY A 184 -2.83 5.60 16.39
C GLY A 184 -3.08 6.88 15.58
N THR A 185 -2.08 7.35 14.84
CA THR A 185 -2.06 8.55 14.00
C THR A 185 -1.39 8.25 12.65
N THR A 186 -1.58 9.09 11.64
CA THR A 186 -0.87 8.97 10.35
C THR A 186 0.55 9.51 10.40
N ALA A 187 0.87 10.33 11.39
CA ALA A 187 2.23 10.80 11.63
C ALA A 187 3.09 9.65 12.13
N ALA A 188 4.36 9.64 11.72
CA ALA A 188 5.31 8.71 12.26
C ALA A 188 5.46 8.92 13.78
N CYS A 189 5.35 7.83 14.53
CA CYS A 189 6.07 7.68 15.78
C CYS A 189 7.48 7.12 15.50
#